data_AF-A0A1B3SM42-F1
#
_entry.id   AF-A0A1B3SM42-F1
#
_cell.length_a   1.000
_cell.length_b   1.000
_cell.length_c   1.000
_cell.angle_alpha   90.00
_cell.angle_beta   90.00
_cell.angle_gamma   90.00
#
_symmetry.space_group_name_H-M   'P 1'
#
loop_
_entity.id
_entity.type
_entity.pdbx_description
1 polymer ?
#
loop_
_entity_poly.entity_id
_entity_poly.type
_entity_poly.pdbx_seq_one_letter_code
_entity_poly.pdbx_strand_id
1 'polypeptide(L)'
;MPRKYSEDLKKNALKRYWSGENLDKIALEMNIKAGSQLIRIWDKKSKLTHYDSRIKTCKEVEIMSKKLKKEFVSKDLKTKEKENKVLKEKIRLLEKQLKFEKEEKILAMASKEILEKSIPSCTATIMLNMLKMSKKDKIMIMATKAYKHYACCQIYYFIAKHGMGTNRLISYFKIHKNTFSKFKLKNNLENPIIIFKNGLYFNDLPNFNSPKYTIAKKLIIDYNLKNNSLASGANLISKWIYVNKGVKVSEKMIRKIRVDHPWILNNPSRKKRSVKKSESKKHNIYVREDLVEMNYSRPNIIGMDGTNFKIFLNNGKNRSKINCLISYDWEKRTIVSYSFDKSENSNSALSVFKETNNYAIEKANQKIIQSDRGSAFANELIFNYVNENDFIVHSMSKKGFKHNAPTESLNGWIKQKFYKTFGNKFENKENFYYYFKKFSNIYNNLQQIKYNFNI
;
A
#
# COMPACT_ATOMS: atom_id res chain seq x y z
N MET A 1 -42.02 -73.92 -11.61
CA MET A 1 -43.14 -73.24 -12.31
C MET A 1 -43.45 -71.92 -11.60
N PRO A 2 -43.59 -70.77 -12.29
CA PRO A 2 -44.02 -69.55 -11.63
C PRO A 2 -45.47 -69.70 -11.16
N ARG A 3 -45.74 -69.45 -9.87
CA ARG A 3 -47.11 -69.42 -9.32
C ARG A 3 -47.92 -68.38 -10.11
N LYS A 4 -48.91 -68.82 -10.89
CA LYS A 4 -49.92 -67.94 -11.48
C LYS A 4 -50.85 -67.49 -10.35
N TYR A 5 -50.80 -66.21 -10.00
CA TYR A 5 -51.79 -65.59 -9.11
C TYR A 5 -53.09 -65.37 -9.88
N SER A 6 -54.24 -65.61 -9.24
CA SER A 6 -55.57 -65.39 -9.84
C SER A 6 -55.81 -63.91 -10.15
N GLU A 7 -56.62 -63.62 -11.16
CA GLU A 7 -56.96 -62.23 -11.53
C GLU A 7 -57.71 -61.48 -10.42
N ASP A 8 -58.53 -62.19 -9.64
CA ASP A 8 -59.23 -61.58 -8.51
C ASP A 8 -58.27 -61.15 -7.40
N LEU A 9 -57.22 -61.94 -7.16
CA LEU A 9 -56.16 -61.57 -6.22
C LEU A 9 -55.41 -60.33 -6.71
N LYS A 10 -55.12 -60.24 -8.01
CA LYS A 10 -54.47 -59.05 -8.60
C LYS A 10 -55.33 -57.80 -8.49
N LYS A 11 -56.62 -57.90 -8.85
CA LYS A 11 -57.57 -56.78 -8.77
C LYS A 11 -57.72 -56.29 -7.32
N ASN A 12 -57.83 -57.21 -6.36
CA ASN A 12 -57.95 -56.85 -4.95
C ASN A 12 -56.67 -56.18 -4.41
N ALA A 13 -55.49 -56.72 -4.75
CA ALA A 13 -54.20 -56.10 -4.39
C ALA A 13 -54.05 -54.68 -4.97
N LEU A 14 -54.45 -54.47 -6.22
CA LEU A 14 -54.43 -53.14 -6.85
C LEU A 14 -55.43 -52.17 -6.22
N LYS A 15 -56.63 -52.65 -5.86
CA LYS A 15 -57.63 -51.81 -5.19
C LYS A 15 -57.13 -51.31 -3.83
N ARG A 16 -56.53 -52.19 -3.03
CA ARG A 16 -55.91 -51.84 -1.74
C ARG A 16 -54.74 -50.86 -1.90
N TYR A 17 -53.92 -51.07 -2.93
CA TYR A 17 -52.82 -50.15 -3.25
C TYR A 17 -53.33 -48.77 -3.66
N TRP A 18 -54.37 -48.70 -4.52
CA TRP A 18 -54.95 -47.43 -4.95
C TRP A 18 -55.70 -46.69 -3.83
N SER A 19 -56.18 -47.39 -2.81
CA SER A 19 -56.69 -46.77 -1.57
C SER A 19 -55.59 -46.26 -0.63
N GLY A 20 -54.31 -46.35 -1.02
CA GLY A 20 -53.18 -45.77 -0.30
C GLY A 20 -52.49 -46.72 0.69
N GLU A 21 -52.84 -48.01 0.69
CA GLU A 21 -52.25 -48.96 1.63
C GLU A 21 -50.82 -49.38 1.19
N ASN A 22 -49.94 -49.62 2.17
CA ASN A 22 -48.53 -49.90 1.90
C ASN A 22 -48.33 -51.22 1.13
N LEU A 23 -47.55 -51.16 0.05
CA LEU A 23 -47.33 -52.29 -0.87
C LEU A 23 -46.67 -53.51 -0.23
N ASP A 24 -45.73 -53.32 0.71
CA ASP A 24 -45.05 -54.43 1.37
C ASP A 24 -46.00 -55.14 2.34
N LYS A 25 -46.87 -54.37 3.01
CA LYS A 25 -47.94 -54.89 3.85
C LYS A 25 -48.95 -55.71 3.03
N ILE A 26 -49.41 -55.19 1.88
CA ILE A 26 -50.31 -55.91 0.98
C ILE A 26 -49.65 -57.21 0.48
N ALA A 27 -48.38 -57.15 0.08
CA ALA A 27 -47.66 -58.32 -0.44
C ALA A 27 -47.48 -59.41 0.62
N LEU A 28 -47.21 -59.02 1.87
CA LEU A 28 -47.07 -59.94 3.00
C LEU A 28 -48.42 -60.62 3.32
N GLU A 29 -49.48 -59.83 3.51
CA GLU A 29 -50.82 -60.34 3.88
C GLU A 29 -51.44 -61.22 2.79
N MET A 30 -51.22 -60.87 1.51
CA MET A 30 -51.75 -61.62 0.38
C MET A 30 -50.80 -62.75 -0.08
N ASN A 31 -49.74 -63.02 0.68
CA ASN A 31 -48.76 -64.08 0.45
C ASN A 31 -48.15 -64.05 -0.97
N ILE A 32 -47.86 -62.83 -1.45
CA ILE A 32 -47.27 -62.58 -2.77
C ILE A 32 -45.76 -62.72 -2.64
N LYS A 33 -45.24 -63.90 -2.99
CA LYS A 33 -43.82 -64.28 -2.82
C LYS A 33 -42.81 -63.34 -3.52
N ALA A 34 -43.22 -62.67 -4.59
CA ALA A 34 -42.37 -61.74 -5.33
C ALA A 34 -42.40 -60.30 -4.75
N GLY A 35 -43.09 -60.10 -3.63
CA GLY A 35 -43.14 -58.84 -2.91
C GLY A 35 -43.89 -57.72 -3.63
N SER A 36 -43.73 -56.51 -3.10
CA SER A 36 -44.31 -55.26 -3.62
C SER A 36 -43.95 -54.97 -5.09
N GLN A 37 -42.81 -55.46 -5.54
CA GLN A 37 -42.35 -55.35 -6.94
C GLN A 37 -43.38 -55.90 -7.94
N LEU A 38 -44.01 -57.04 -7.61
CA LEU A 38 -44.97 -57.68 -8.51
C LEU A 38 -46.30 -56.91 -8.60
N ILE A 39 -46.73 -56.31 -7.50
CA ILE A 39 -47.94 -55.45 -7.46
C ILE A 39 -47.73 -54.20 -8.33
N ARG A 40 -46.54 -53.59 -8.30
CA ARG A 40 -46.18 -52.47 -9.20
C ARG A 40 -46.24 -52.85 -10.68
N ILE A 41 -45.82 -54.08 -11.02
CA ILE A 41 -45.90 -54.58 -12.39
C ILE A 41 -47.36 -54.75 -12.83
N TRP A 42 -48.25 -55.20 -11.93
CA TRP A 42 -49.68 -55.28 -12.21
C TRP A 42 -50.32 -53.91 -12.43
N ASP A 43 -49.99 -52.90 -11.61
CA ASP A 43 -50.48 -51.52 -11.77
C ASP A 43 -50.05 -50.92 -13.13
N LYS A 44 -48.79 -51.15 -13.51
CA LYS A 44 -48.27 -50.70 -14.80
C LYS A 44 -49.01 -51.35 -15.97
N LYS A 45 -49.33 -52.65 -15.86
CA LYS A 45 -50.08 -53.38 -16.89
C LYS A 45 -51.55 -52.96 -16.96
N SER A 46 -52.22 -52.70 -15.84
CA SER A 46 -53.62 -52.24 -15.84
C SER A 46 -53.78 -50.85 -16.43
N LYS A 47 -52.79 -49.97 -16.25
CA LYS A 47 -52.76 -48.64 -16.88
C LYS A 47 -52.54 -48.70 -18.40
N LEU A 48 -51.75 -49.66 -18.88
CA LEU A 48 -51.54 -49.88 -20.33
C LEU A 48 -52.83 -50.33 -21.03
N THR A 49 -53.61 -51.22 -20.42
CA THR A 49 -54.89 -51.68 -20.98
C THR A 49 -55.96 -50.58 -21.08
N HIS A 50 -55.90 -49.54 -20.24
CA HIS A 50 -56.78 -48.37 -20.35
C HIS A 50 -56.32 -47.35 -21.41
N TYR A 51 -55.05 -47.41 -21.81
CA TYR A 51 -54.47 -46.51 -22.82
C TYR A 51 -54.73 -47.01 -24.25
N ASP A 52 -54.77 -48.33 -24.45
CA ASP A 52 -54.97 -48.95 -25.77
C ASP A 52 -56.39 -48.81 -26.34
N SER A 53 -57.43 -48.61 -25.51
CA SER A 53 -58.79 -48.41 -26.02
C SER A 53 -59.04 -47.03 -26.63
N ARG A 54 -58.13 -46.06 -26.41
CA ARG A 54 -58.20 -44.70 -27.01
C ARG A 54 -57.39 -44.56 -28.30
N ILE A 55 -56.51 -45.52 -28.62
CA ILE A 55 -55.57 -45.44 -29.77
C ILE A 55 -56.10 -46.23 -30.98
N LYS A 56 -57.42 -46.29 -31.18
CA LYS A 56 -58.01 -46.83 -32.43
C LYS A 56 -58.53 -45.76 -33.39
N THR A 57 -58.47 -44.48 -33.02
CA THR A 57 -58.99 -43.37 -33.83
C THR A 57 -58.02 -42.20 -33.90
N CYS A 58 -56.90 -42.34 -34.62
CA CYS A 58 -56.30 -41.21 -35.36
C CYS A 58 -55.01 -41.60 -36.10
N LYS A 59 -55.14 -42.15 -37.31
CA LYS A 59 -54.04 -42.16 -38.30
C LYS A 59 -53.56 -40.72 -38.60
N GLU A 60 -54.43 -39.72 -38.46
CA GLU A 60 -54.11 -38.30 -38.63
C GLU A 60 -53.15 -37.75 -37.56
N VAL A 61 -53.31 -38.14 -36.29
CA VAL A 61 -52.40 -37.71 -35.21
C VAL A 61 -51.00 -38.30 -35.41
N GLU A 62 -50.89 -39.51 -35.95
CA GLU A 62 -49.60 -40.14 -36.23
C GLU A 62 -48.89 -39.49 -37.43
N ILE A 63 -49.65 -39.10 -38.46
CA ILE A 63 -49.14 -38.36 -39.61
C ILE A 63 -48.73 -36.94 -39.19
N MET A 64 -49.56 -36.24 -38.40
CA MET A 64 -49.25 -34.93 -37.84
C MET A 64 -48.03 -34.96 -36.91
N SER A 65 -47.89 -35.98 -36.07
CA SER A 65 -46.71 -36.19 -35.22
C SER A 65 -45.43 -36.39 -36.04
N LYS A 66 -45.49 -37.15 -37.14
CA LYS A 66 -44.35 -37.33 -38.05
C LYS A 66 -44.02 -36.05 -38.83
N LYS A 67 -45.03 -35.25 -39.20
CA LYS A 67 -44.86 -33.94 -39.85
C LYS A 67 -44.25 -32.90 -38.90
N LEU A 68 -44.80 -32.79 -37.69
CA LEU A 68 -44.28 -31.94 -36.61
C LEU A 68 -42.85 -32.32 -36.20
N LYS A 69 -42.50 -33.61 -36.14
CA LYS A 69 -41.10 -34.03 -35.88
C LYS A 69 -40.15 -33.65 -37.01
N LYS A 70 -40.60 -33.62 -38.27
CA LYS A 70 -39.79 -33.13 -39.40
C LYS A 70 -39.70 -31.60 -39.44
N GLU A 71 -40.74 -30.88 -39.02
CA GLU A 71 -40.75 -29.41 -38.92
C GLU A 71 -39.97 -28.90 -37.68
N PHE A 72 -39.98 -29.62 -36.56
CA PHE A 72 -39.23 -29.26 -35.34
C PHE A 72 -37.72 -29.56 -35.44
N VAL A 73 -37.32 -30.51 -36.29
CA VAL A 73 -35.93 -30.62 -36.74
C VAL A 73 -35.72 -29.65 -37.90
N SER A 74 -36.04 -28.38 -37.67
CA SER A 74 -35.80 -27.34 -38.65
C SER A 74 -34.31 -27.28 -38.94
N LYS A 75 -33.96 -27.03 -40.20
CA LYS A 75 -32.57 -26.78 -40.62
C LYS A 75 -31.91 -25.72 -39.73
N ASP A 76 -32.69 -24.76 -39.25
CA ASP A 76 -32.27 -23.71 -38.33
C ASP A 76 -31.88 -24.23 -36.96
N LEU A 77 -32.61 -25.19 -36.36
CA LEU A 77 -32.28 -25.73 -35.04
C LEU A 77 -30.93 -26.46 -35.07
N LYS A 78 -30.69 -27.28 -36.10
CA LYS A 78 -29.40 -27.96 -36.33
C LYS A 78 -28.27 -26.98 -36.63
N THR A 79 -28.57 -25.85 -37.27
CA THR A 79 -27.59 -24.80 -37.57
C THR A 79 -27.22 -24.05 -36.30
N LYS A 80 -28.20 -23.67 -35.46
CA LYS A 80 -27.99 -23.07 -34.14
C LYS A 80 -27.22 -23.98 -33.18
N GLU A 81 -27.45 -25.30 -33.19
CA GLU A 81 -26.66 -26.24 -32.38
C GLU A 81 -25.19 -26.29 -32.78
N LYS A 82 -24.90 -26.27 -34.09
CA LYS A 82 -23.53 -26.19 -34.61
C LYS A 82 -22.88 -24.86 -34.22
N GLU A 83 -23.58 -23.74 -34.38
CA GLU A 83 -23.12 -22.41 -33.96
C GLU A 83 -22.81 -22.37 -32.45
N ASN A 84 -23.69 -22.94 -31.62
CA ASN A 84 -23.50 -22.99 -30.17
C ASN A 84 -22.28 -23.85 -29.78
N LYS A 85 -22.01 -24.95 -30.48
CA LYS A 85 -20.78 -25.75 -30.29
C LYS A 85 -19.54 -24.93 -30.63
N VAL A 86 -19.55 -24.21 -31.75
CA VAL A 86 -18.46 -23.30 -32.17
C VAL A 86 -18.25 -22.18 -31.16
N LEU A 87 -19.33 -21.58 -30.64
CA LEU A 87 -19.26 -20.53 -29.62
C LEU A 87 -18.68 -21.04 -28.29
N LYS A 88 -19.08 -22.22 -27.82
CA LYS A 88 -18.49 -22.84 -26.62
C LYS A 88 -16.99 -23.07 -26.75
N GLU A 89 -16.55 -23.48 -27.94
CA GLU A 89 -15.13 -23.69 -28.22
C GLU A 89 -14.36 -22.37 -28.26
N LYS A 90 -14.94 -21.31 -28.86
CA LYS A 90 -14.40 -19.95 -28.82
C LYS A 90 -14.30 -19.40 -27.40
N ILE A 91 -15.33 -19.57 -26.57
CA ILE A 91 -15.32 -19.15 -25.15
C ILE A 91 -14.17 -19.85 -24.41
N ARG A 92 -14.03 -21.17 -24.57
CA ARG A 92 -12.93 -21.93 -23.94
C ARG A 92 -11.54 -21.45 -24.36
N LEU A 93 -11.37 -21.05 -25.61
CA LEU A 93 -10.11 -20.48 -26.12
C LEU A 93 -9.84 -19.10 -25.52
N LEU A 94 -10.85 -18.23 -25.48
CA LEU A 94 -10.75 -16.89 -24.89
C LEU A 94 -10.47 -16.95 -23.39
N GLU A 95 -11.09 -17.87 -22.65
CA GLU A 95 -10.81 -18.09 -21.23
C GLU A 95 -9.36 -18.51 -20.98
N LYS A 96 -8.81 -19.39 -21.84
CA LYS A 96 -7.40 -19.78 -21.78
C LYS A 96 -6.46 -18.61 -22.07
N GLN A 97 -6.78 -17.79 -23.08
CA GLN A 97 -6.00 -16.59 -23.41
C GLN A 97 -6.03 -15.58 -22.26
N LEU A 98 -7.22 -15.29 -21.72
CA LEU A 98 -7.39 -14.37 -20.60
C LEU A 98 -6.63 -14.84 -19.35
N LYS A 99 -6.62 -16.15 -19.07
CA LYS A 99 -5.82 -16.72 -17.99
C LYS A 99 -4.33 -16.47 -18.22
N PHE A 100 -3.84 -16.74 -19.43
CA PHE A 100 -2.44 -16.54 -19.79
C PHE A 100 -2.01 -15.07 -19.64
N GLU A 101 -2.81 -14.12 -20.12
CA GLU A 101 -2.54 -12.69 -20.00
C GLU A 101 -2.48 -12.21 -18.54
N LYS A 102 -3.40 -12.71 -17.69
CA LYS A 102 -3.38 -12.40 -16.25
C LYS A 102 -2.10 -12.91 -15.58
N GLU A 103 -1.67 -14.13 -15.92
CA GLU A 103 -0.42 -14.69 -15.42
C GLU A 103 0.80 -13.88 -15.89
N GLU A 104 0.85 -13.48 -17.16
CA GLU A 104 1.95 -12.67 -17.69
C GLU A 104 2.05 -11.30 -16.99
N LYS A 105 0.92 -10.64 -16.73
CA LYS A 105 0.90 -9.36 -15.99
C LYS A 105 1.50 -9.53 -14.58
N ILE A 106 1.13 -10.59 -13.87
CA ILE A 106 1.65 -10.88 -12.52
C ILE A 106 3.15 -11.16 -12.57
N LEU A 107 3.61 -11.95 -13.54
CA LEU A 107 5.03 -12.26 -13.72
C LEU A 107 5.84 -11.00 -14.07
N ALA A 108 5.29 -10.10 -14.89
CA ALA A 108 5.93 -8.84 -15.24
C ALA A 108 6.11 -7.92 -14.02
N MET A 109 5.07 -7.81 -13.18
CA MET A 109 5.15 -7.04 -11.93
C MET A 109 6.19 -7.63 -10.97
N ALA A 110 6.19 -8.95 -10.78
CA ALA A 110 7.18 -9.62 -9.92
C ALA A 110 8.61 -9.47 -10.45
N SER A 111 8.80 -9.53 -11.77
CA SER A 111 10.09 -9.30 -12.41
C SER A 111 10.63 -7.89 -12.12
N LYS A 112 9.77 -6.87 -12.21
CA LYS A 112 10.11 -5.49 -11.86
C LYS A 112 10.51 -5.37 -10.38
N GLU A 113 9.73 -5.95 -9.48
CA GLU A 113 10.01 -5.91 -8.04
C GLU A 113 11.32 -6.63 -7.68
N ILE A 114 11.60 -7.80 -8.27
CA ILE A 114 12.87 -8.51 -8.07
C ILE A 114 14.04 -7.62 -8.51
N LEU A 115 13.93 -6.97 -9.67
CA LEU A 115 14.98 -6.08 -10.18
C LEU A 115 15.21 -4.93 -9.20
N GLU A 116 14.16 -4.25 -8.74
CA GLU A 116 14.25 -3.16 -7.75
C GLU A 116 14.95 -3.61 -6.47
N LYS A 117 14.55 -4.75 -5.89
CA LYS A 117 15.17 -5.31 -4.67
C LYS A 117 16.61 -5.78 -4.85
N SER A 118 17.03 -6.04 -6.09
CA SER A 118 18.37 -6.55 -6.42
C SER A 118 19.38 -5.46 -6.73
N ILE A 119 18.94 -4.20 -6.87
CA ILE A 119 19.83 -3.06 -7.16
C ILE A 119 20.62 -2.64 -5.91
N PRO A 120 21.96 -2.52 -5.98
CA PRO A 120 22.76 -1.97 -4.89
C PRO A 120 22.37 -0.52 -4.55
N SER A 121 22.36 -0.16 -3.26
CA SER A 121 21.85 1.15 -2.80
C SER A 121 22.60 2.38 -3.32
N CYS A 122 23.81 2.25 -3.88
CA CYS A 122 24.55 3.35 -4.50
C CYS A 122 24.11 3.62 -5.95
N THR A 123 23.36 2.70 -6.54
CA THR A 123 22.82 2.78 -7.90
C THR A 123 21.30 2.98 -7.91
N ALA A 124 20.64 2.63 -6.79
CA ALA A 124 19.19 2.69 -6.61
C ALA A 124 18.59 4.07 -6.88
N THR A 125 19.18 5.16 -6.38
CA THR A 125 18.61 6.51 -6.57
C THR A 125 18.74 7.02 -8.01
N ILE A 126 19.79 6.62 -8.72
CA ILE A 126 20.04 7.05 -10.11
C ILE A 126 19.21 6.20 -11.09
N MET A 127 19.05 4.90 -10.82
CA MET A 127 18.28 3.98 -11.66
C MET A 127 16.76 4.03 -11.41
N LEU A 128 16.27 4.28 -10.18
CA LEU A 128 14.83 4.45 -9.93
C LEU A 128 14.25 5.67 -10.64
N ASN A 129 15.02 6.77 -10.71
CA ASN A 129 14.61 7.98 -11.42
C ASN A 129 14.69 7.83 -12.96
N MET A 130 15.34 6.77 -13.45
CA MET A 130 15.57 6.51 -14.87
C MET A 130 15.19 5.06 -15.23
N LEU A 131 13.89 4.72 -15.21
CA LEU A 131 13.34 3.47 -15.75
C LEU A 131 13.48 3.36 -17.29
N LYS A 132 14.71 3.55 -17.78
CA LYS A 132 15.23 3.17 -19.10
C LYS A 132 16.55 2.39 -18.89
N MET A 133 16.52 1.35 -18.04
CA MET A 133 17.68 0.47 -17.85
C MET A 133 18.04 -0.22 -19.18
N SER A 134 19.31 -0.17 -19.57
CA SER A 134 19.77 -0.85 -20.78
C SER A 134 19.63 -2.38 -20.64
N LYS A 135 19.57 -3.10 -21.77
CA LYS A 135 19.55 -4.57 -21.78
C LYS A 135 20.78 -5.15 -21.06
N LYS A 136 21.93 -4.46 -21.15
CA LYS A 136 23.20 -4.84 -20.51
C LYS A 136 23.11 -4.75 -18.98
N ASP A 137 22.52 -3.68 -18.45
CA ASP A 137 22.38 -3.49 -16.99
C ASP A 137 21.46 -4.54 -16.37
N LYS A 138 20.36 -4.87 -17.06
CA LYS A 138 19.45 -5.95 -16.64
C LYS A 138 20.20 -7.28 -16.55
N ILE A 139 21.00 -7.62 -17.56
CA ILE A 139 21.79 -8.87 -17.57
C ILE A 139 22.79 -8.89 -16.41
N MET A 140 23.46 -7.77 -16.16
CA MET A 140 24.41 -7.64 -15.05
C MET A 140 23.74 -7.86 -13.69
N ILE A 141 22.54 -7.30 -13.47
CA ILE A 141 21.76 -7.52 -12.24
C ILE A 141 21.28 -8.97 -12.13
N MET A 142 20.76 -9.55 -13.23
CA MET A 142 20.30 -10.94 -13.26
C MET A 142 21.40 -11.95 -12.92
N ALA A 143 22.66 -11.62 -13.22
CA ALA A 143 23.81 -12.45 -12.85
C ALA A 143 24.11 -12.46 -11.33
N THR A 144 23.64 -11.45 -10.58
CA THR A 144 23.94 -11.29 -9.15
C THR A 144 23.31 -12.38 -8.29
N LYS A 145 23.93 -12.65 -7.13
CA LYS A 145 23.39 -13.58 -6.12
C LYS A 145 22.07 -13.07 -5.52
N ALA A 146 21.90 -11.75 -5.43
CA ALA A 146 20.68 -11.11 -4.91
C ALA A 146 19.48 -11.38 -5.82
N TYR A 147 19.64 -11.12 -7.12
CA TYR A 147 18.60 -11.44 -8.11
C TYR A 147 18.22 -12.91 -8.08
N LYS A 148 19.23 -13.79 -8.13
CA LYS A 148 19.00 -15.25 -8.12
C LYS A 148 18.22 -15.70 -6.88
N HIS A 149 18.50 -15.10 -5.72
CA HIS A 149 17.78 -15.39 -4.48
C HIS A 149 16.31 -14.93 -4.55
N TYR A 150 16.06 -13.67 -4.88
CA TYR A 150 14.69 -13.15 -4.95
C TYR A 150 13.86 -13.83 -6.05
N ALA A 151 14.47 -14.16 -7.18
CA ALA A 151 13.84 -14.95 -8.23
C ALA A 151 13.47 -16.36 -7.73
N CYS A 152 14.35 -17.04 -6.99
CA CYS A 152 14.02 -18.34 -6.39
C CYS A 152 12.87 -18.23 -5.38
N CYS A 153 12.82 -17.19 -4.55
CA CYS A 153 11.69 -16.93 -3.66
C CYS A 153 10.38 -16.76 -4.45
N GLN A 154 10.38 -15.95 -5.52
CA GLN A 154 9.17 -15.75 -6.33
C GLN A 154 8.75 -17.00 -7.10
N ILE A 155 9.70 -17.77 -7.65
CA ILE A 155 9.39 -19.07 -8.26
C ILE A 155 8.69 -19.97 -7.25
N TYR A 156 9.21 -20.05 -6.02
CA TYR A 156 8.61 -20.87 -4.97
C TYR A 156 7.20 -20.39 -4.59
N TYR A 157 7.02 -19.09 -4.42
CA TYR A 157 5.73 -18.47 -4.11
C TYR A 157 4.69 -18.71 -5.22
N PHE A 158 5.06 -18.58 -6.50
CA PHE A 158 4.13 -18.81 -7.61
C PHE A 158 3.75 -20.28 -7.78
N ILE A 159 4.67 -21.21 -7.50
CA ILE A 159 4.33 -22.64 -7.47
C ILE A 159 3.32 -22.90 -6.36
N ALA A 160 3.57 -22.39 -5.16
CA ALA A 160 2.73 -22.64 -3.99
C ALA A 160 1.34 -22.00 -4.11
N LYS A 161 1.28 -20.70 -4.49
CA LYS A 161 0.04 -19.91 -4.48
C LYS A 161 -0.77 -19.97 -5.77
N HIS A 162 -0.10 -20.07 -6.91
CA HIS A 162 -0.74 -19.97 -8.22
C HIS A 162 -0.70 -21.27 -9.03
N GLY A 163 -0.09 -22.35 -8.49
CA GLY A 163 0.01 -23.63 -9.17
C GLY A 163 0.78 -23.56 -10.50
N MET A 164 1.66 -22.58 -10.65
CA MET A 164 2.38 -22.35 -11.91
C MET A 164 3.51 -23.38 -12.11
N GLY A 165 3.72 -23.80 -13.36
CA GLY A 165 4.73 -24.79 -13.71
C GLY A 165 6.16 -24.29 -13.45
N THR A 166 6.95 -25.08 -12.70
CA THR A 166 8.33 -24.73 -12.30
C THR A 166 9.24 -24.42 -13.48
N ASN A 167 9.22 -25.21 -14.55
CA ASN A 167 10.09 -25.00 -15.72
C ASN A 167 9.78 -23.68 -16.43
N ARG A 168 8.50 -23.31 -16.53
CA ARG A 168 8.08 -22.02 -17.12
C ARG A 168 8.61 -20.86 -16.32
N LEU A 169 8.48 -20.90 -14.99
CA LEU A 169 8.95 -19.84 -14.10
C LEU A 169 10.49 -19.72 -14.12
N ILE A 170 11.19 -20.84 -14.09
CA ILE A 170 12.66 -20.90 -14.20
C ILE A 170 13.14 -20.23 -15.51
N SER A 171 12.46 -20.56 -16.62
CA SER A 171 12.74 -19.96 -17.93
C SER A 171 12.43 -18.45 -17.93
N TYR A 172 11.27 -18.05 -17.41
CA TYR A 172 10.83 -16.65 -17.36
C TYR A 172 11.81 -15.76 -16.56
N PHE A 173 12.18 -16.20 -15.35
CA PHE A 173 13.13 -15.46 -14.50
C PHE A 173 14.60 -15.73 -14.83
N LYS A 174 14.89 -16.49 -15.89
CA LYS A 174 16.26 -16.78 -16.37
C LYS A 174 17.19 -17.33 -15.28
N ILE A 175 16.67 -18.25 -14.47
CA ILE A 175 17.42 -18.95 -13.42
C ILE A 175 17.81 -20.34 -13.93
N HIS A 176 18.95 -20.87 -13.50
CA HIS A 176 19.33 -22.25 -13.81
C HIS A 176 18.62 -23.24 -12.86
N LYS A 177 18.16 -24.39 -13.38
CA LYS A 177 17.45 -25.42 -12.59
C LYS A 177 18.23 -25.88 -11.35
N ASN A 178 19.55 -26.05 -11.49
CA ASN A 178 20.44 -26.40 -10.38
C ASN A 178 20.48 -25.31 -9.28
N THR A 179 20.39 -24.03 -9.65
CA THR A 179 20.37 -22.92 -8.69
C THR A 179 19.10 -22.98 -7.84
N PHE A 180 17.94 -23.19 -8.46
CA PHE A 180 16.68 -23.32 -7.75
C PHE A 180 16.66 -24.57 -6.85
N SER A 181 17.20 -25.70 -7.34
CA SER A 181 17.28 -26.94 -6.56
C SER A 181 18.17 -26.78 -5.32
N LYS A 182 19.36 -26.16 -5.46
CA LYS A 182 20.24 -25.83 -4.34
C LYS A 182 19.59 -24.86 -3.34
N PHE A 183 18.83 -23.88 -3.84
CA PHE A 183 18.08 -22.95 -2.99
C PHE A 183 17.05 -23.68 -2.13
N LYS A 184 16.28 -24.62 -2.71
CA LYS A 184 15.30 -25.40 -1.95
C LYS A 184 15.95 -26.22 -0.84
N LEU A 185 17.00 -26.99 -1.18
CA LEU A 185 17.73 -27.81 -0.23
C LEU A 185 18.32 -26.98 0.91
N LYS A 186 18.97 -25.85 0.58
CA LYS A 186 19.61 -24.98 1.59
C LYS A 186 18.62 -24.42 2.61
N ASN A 187 17.36 -24.21 2.22
CA ASN A 187 16.36 -23.58 3.07
C ASN A 187 15.27 -24.57 3.52
N ASN A 188 15.48 -25.88 3.36
CA ASN A 188 14.53 -26.95 3.72
C ASN A 188 13.13 -26.76 3.09
N LEU A 189 13.10 -26.30 1.83
CA LEU A 189 11.88 -26.00 1.07
C LEU A 189 11.54 -27.12 0.06
N GLU A 190 11.36 -28.35 0.54
CA GLU A 190 11.27 -29.53 -0.34
C GLU A 190 9.88 -29.75 -0.94
N ASN A 191 8.80 -29.30 -0.28
CA ASN A 191 7.43 -29.56 -0.75
C ASN A 191 6.54 -28.29 -0.75
N PRO A 192 6.41 -27.59 -1.88
CA PRO A 192 5.62 -26.35 -1.98
C PRO A 192 4.11 -26.56 -1.78
N ILE A 193 3.60 -27.79 -1.95
CA ILE A 193 2.16 -28.11 -1.86
C ILE A 193 1.74 -28.39 -0.41
N ILE A 194 2.59 -29.05 0.39
CA ILE A 194 2.28 -29.39 1.80
C ILE A 194 2.23 -28.13 2.68
N ILE A 195 3.06 -27.13 2.39
CA ILE A 195 3.12 -25.90 3.20
C ILE A 195 1.91 -24.97 2.94
N PHE A 196 1.21 -25.13 1.81
CA PHE A 196 0.10 -24.25 1.44
C PHE A 196 -1.16 -24.41 2.30
N LYS A 197 -1.35 -25.56 2.99
CA LYS A 197 -2.45 -25.72 3.96
C LYS A 197 -2.39 -24.68 5.11
N ASN A 198 -1.26 -24.00 5.30
CA ASN A 198 -1.05 -23.04 6.40
C ASN A 198 -0.90 -21.57 5.96
N GLY A 199 -1.21 -21.20 4.70
CA GLY A 199 -1.30 -19.79 4.30
C GLY A 199 0.03 -19.02 4.25
N LEU A 200 0.99 -19.50 3.44
CA LEU A 200 2.33 -18.91 3.34
C LEU A 200 2.32 -17.51 2.68
N TYR A 201 2.82 -16.50 3.41
CA TYR A 201 3.04 -15.15 2.90
C TYR A 201 4.44 -15.01 2.31
N PHE A 202 4.64 -14.09 1.37
CA PHE A 202 5.97 -13.85 0.77
C PHE A 202 7.04 -13.48 1.81
N ASN A 203 6.64 -12.91 2.93
CA ASN A 203 7.51 -12.54 4.05
C ASN A 203 8.02 -13.76 4.84
N ASP A 204 7.40 -14.93 4.69
CA ASP A 204 7.81 -16.18 5.34
C ASP A 204 8.96 -16.86 4.56
N LEU A 205 9.33 -16.33 3.39
CA LEU A 205 10.44 -16.82 2.59
C LEU A 205 11.79 -16.29 3.09
N PRO A 206 12.89 -17.05 2.89
CA PRO A 206 14.20 -16.67 3.41
C PRO A 206 14.64 -15.28 2.95
N ASN A 207 15.09 -14.44 3.88
CA ASN A 207 15.70 -13.15 3.56
C ASN A 207 17.06 -13.33 2.87
N PHE A 208 17.37 -12.45 1.90
CA PHE A 208 18.67 -12.49 1.23
C PHE A 208 19.79 -12.01 2.17
N ASN A 209 20.52 -12.96 2.76
CA ASN A 209 21.70 -12.68 3.56
C ASN A 209 22.97 -12.91 2.74
N SER A 210 23.68 -11.83 2.42
CA SER A 210 24.99 -11.93 1.77
C SER A 210 25.93 -12.80 2.63
N PRO A 211 26.78 -13.67 2.04
CA PRO A 211 27.80 -14.40 2.80
C PRO A 211 28.70 -13.46 3.62
N LYS A 212 29.02 -12.28 3.05
CA LYS A 212 29.78 -11.23 3.74
C LYS A 212 29.02 -10.66 4.95
N TYR A 213 27.69 -10.56 4.87
CA TYR A 213 26.84 -10.12 5.98
C TYR A 213 26.84 -11.14 7.11
N THR A 214 26.75 -12.43 6.79
CA THR A 214 26.75 -13.52 7.78
C THR A 214 28.10 -13.60 8.50
N ILE A 215 29.21 -13.49 7.77
CA ILE A 215 30.56 -13.44 8.35
C ILE A 215 30.71 -12.19 9.21
N ALA A 216 30.31 -11.02 8.71
CA ALA A 216 30.37 -9.78 9.49
C ALA A 216 29.54 -9.87 10.78
N LYS A 217 28.36 -10.49 10.75
CA LYS A 217 27.52 -10.70 11.93
C LYS A 217 28.23 -11.55 12.98
N LYS A 218 28.87 -12.65 12.58
CA LYS A 218 29.67 -13.50 13.49
C LYS A 218 30.84 -12.71 14.12
N LEU A 219 31.57 -11.93 13.31
CA LEU A 219 32.69 -11.11 13.78
C LEU A 219 32.24 -10.00 14.75
N ILE A 220 31.06 -9.44 14.54
CA ILE A 220 30.46 -8.44 15.44
C ILE A 220 30.00 -9.08 16.75
N ILE A 221 29.43 -10.28 16.73
CA ILE A 221 29.08 -11.02 17.96
C ILE A 221 30.34 -11.31 18.78
N ASP A 222 31.42 -11.78 18.13
CA ASP A 222 32.71 -12.00 18.79
C ASP A 222 33.30 -10.72 19.39
N TYR A 223 33.20 -9.58 18.68
CA TYR A 223 33.54 -8.27 19.25
C TYR A 223 32.77 -8.00 20.55
N ASN A 224 31.45 -8.19 20.57
CA ASN A 224 30.64 -7.88 21.75
C ASN A 224 30.94 -8.80 22.92
N LEU A 225 31.15 -10.10 22.68
CA LEU A 225 31.54 -11.06 23.71
C LEU A 225 32.87 -10.66 24.34
N LYS A 226 33.87 -10.30 23.53
CA LYS A 226 35.20 -9.90 24.03
C LYS A 226 35.25 -8.55 24.73
N ASN A 227 34.26 -7.68 24.49
CA ASN A 227 34.23 -6.33 25.03
C ASN A 227 33.05 -6.13 26.00
N ASN A 228 32.53 -7.20 26.62
CA ASN A 228 31.44 -7.16 27.60
C ASN A 228 30.23 -6.31 27.15
N SER A 229 29.83 -6.46 25.88
CA SER A 229 28.72 -5.72 25.28
C SER A 229 28.87 -4.19 25.31
N LEU A 230 30.12 -3.68 25.28
CA LEU A 230 30.41 -2.26 25.23
C LEU A 230 29.73 -1.58 24.03
N ALA A 231 28.99 -0.51 24.32
CA ALA A 231 28.25 0.24 23.32
C ALA A 231 29.19 1.10 22.45
N SER A 232 29.65 0.52 21.33
CA SER A 232 30.71 1.11 20.50
C SER A 232 30.23 1.64 19.15
N GLY A 233 30.92 2.67 18.64
CA GLY A 233 30.71 3.20 17.29
C GLY A 233 31.08 2.19 16.20
N ALA A 234 30.44 2.27 15.02
CA ALA A 234 30.70 1.35 13.91
C ALA A 234 32.16 1.37 13.41
N ASN A 235 32.81 2.54 13.45
CA ASN A 235 34.23 2.68 13.12
C ASN A 235 35.13 1.89 14.09
N LEU A 236 34.89 2.00 15.40
CA LEU A 236 35.68 1.30 16.40
C LEU A 236 35.57 -0.22 16.26
N ILE A 237 34.34 -0.71 16.05
CA ILE A 237 34.08 -2.13 15.79
C ILE A 237 34.81 -2.58 14.50
N SER A 238 34.74 -1.79 13.44
CA SER A 238 35.45 -2.07 12.17
C SER A 238 36.96 -2.19 12.37
N LYS A 239 37.56 -1.23 13.10
CA LYS A 239 38.99 -1.23 13.41
C LYS A 239 39.38 -2.42 14.27
N TRP A 240 38.60 -2.73 15.30
CA TRP A 240 38.87 -3.87 16.18
C TRP A 240 38.83 -5.18 15.39
N ILE A 241 37.81 -5.39 14.54
CA ILE A 241 37.70 -6.59 13.71
C ILE A 241 38.90 -6.69 12.77
N TYR A 242 39.31 -5.58 12.17
CA TYR A 242 40.48 -5.57 11.30
C TYR A 242 41.77 -5.95 12.04
N VAL A 243 42.03 -5.33 13.20
CA VAL A 243 43.23 -5.58 14.01
C VAL A 243 43.26 -7.00 14.56
N ASN A 244 42.13 -7.54 15.02
CA ASN A 244 42.09 -8.83 15.73
C ASN A 244 41.82 -10.03 14.82
N LYS A 245 41.27 -9.82 13.63
CA LYS A 245 40.81 -10.90 12.73
C LYS A 245 41.35 -10.78 11.32
N GLY A 246 42.03 -9.69 10.97
CA GLY A 246 42.54 -9.46 9.61
C GLY A 246 41.45 -9.25 8.55
N VAL A 247 40.18 -9.11 8.95
CA VAL A 247 39.04 -9.00 8.02
C VAL A 247 38.53 -7.56 7.98
N LYS A 248 38.40 -7.01 6.77
CA LYS A 248 37.77 -5.69 6.56
C LYS A 248 36.25 -5.82 6.55
N VAL A 249 35.60 -5.26 7.56
CA VAL A 249 34.13 -5.10 7.62
C VAL A 249 33.79 -3.62 7.56
N SER A 250 32.99 -3.20 6.57
CA SER A 250 32.67 -1.77 6.44
C SER A 250 31.76 -1.27 7.56
N GLU A 251 31.93 0.00 7.95
CA GLU A 251 31.05 0.64 8.93
C GLU A 251 29.56 0.56 8.54
N LYS A 252 29.27 0.67 7.24
CA LYS A 252 27.92 0.55 6.71
C LYS A 252 27.33 -0.84 6.97
N MET A 253 28.12 -1.90 6.82
CA MET A 253 27.70 -3.26 7.14
C MET A 253 27.39 -3.41 8.64
N ILE A 254 28.25 -2.85 9.50
CA ILE A 254 28.08 -2.89 10.96
C ILE A 254 26.81 -2.13 11.38
N ARG A 255 26.57 -0.94 10.81
CA ARG A 255 25.34 -0.16 11.06
C ARG A 255 24.10 -0.92 10.59
N LYS A 256 24.17 -1.59 9.43
CA LYS A 256 23.06 -2.41 8.93
C LYS A 256 22.75 -3.58 9.87
N ILE A 257 23.77 -4.35 10.26
CA ILE A 257 23.61 -5.48 11.20
C ILE A 257 23.05 -5.01 12.55
N ARG A 258 23.45 -3.82 13.03
CA ARG A 258 22.89 -3.23 14.25
C ARG A 258 21.41 -2.91 14.14
N VAL A 259 20.95 -2.39 12.99
CA VAL A 259 19.54 -2.11 12.74
C VAL A 259 18.73 -3.41 12.63
N ASP A 260 19.24 -4.38 11.87
CA ASP A 260 18.56 -5.65 11.62
C ASP A 260 18.53 -6.54 12.88
N HIS A 261 19.49 -6.38 13.79
CA HIS A 261 19.66 -7.20 15.00
C HIS A 261 20.05 -6.34 16.22
N PRO A 262 19.11 -5.55 16.78
CA PRO A 262 19.39 -4.62 17.86
C PRO A 262 19.88 -5.29 19.16
N TRP A 263 19.54 -6.56 19.38
CA TRP A 263 20.02 -7.33 20.54
C TRP A 263 21.49 -7.73 20.45
N ILE A 264 22.10 -7.66 19.26
CA ILE A 264 23.52 -8.02 19.09
C ILE A 264 24.40 -6.88 19.57
N LEU A 265 24.11 -5.64 19.18
CA LEU A 265 24.93 -4.46 19.47
C LEU A 265 24.14 -3.46 20.29
N ASN A 266 24.57 -3.24 21.53
CA ASN A 266 24.09 -2.10 22.31
C ASN A 266 24.30 -0.81 21.52
N ASN A 267 23.23 -0.02 21.37
CA ASN A 267 23.33 1.26 20.71
C ASN A 267 24.36 2.10 21.48
N PRO A 268 25.43 2.61 20.85
CA PRO A 268 26.22 3.66 21.45
C PRO A 268 25.27 4.82 21.60
N SER A 269 24.70 4.95 22.80
CA SER A 269 23.93 6.11 23.17
C SER A 269 24.94 7.25 23.14
N ARG A 270 25.11 7.86 21.97
CA ARG A 270 25.01 9.31 21.94
C ARG A 270 23.62 9.55 22.51
N LYS A 271 23.54 9.69 23.85
CA LYS A 271 22.79 10.81 24.39
C LYS A 271 23.26 11.94 23.49
N LYS A 272 22.43 12.33 22.52
CA LYS A 272 22.57 13.67 21.98
C LYS A 272 22.65 14.45 23.28
N ARG A 273 23.79 15.04 23.59
CA ARG A 273 23.74 16.29 24.31
C ARG A 273 22.94 17.17 23.34
N SER A 274 21.61 17.04 23.34
CA SER A 274 20.82 18.22 23.50
C SER A 274 21.53 18.87 24.66
N VAL A 275 22.22 19.96 24.38
CA VAL A 275 22.32 20.97 25.39
C VAL A 275 20.89 21.02 25.90
N LYS A 276 20.62 20.45 27.08
CA LYS A 276 19.49 20.90 27.87
C LYS A 276 19.87 22.35 28.04
N LYS A 277 19.51 23.19 27.07
CA LYS A 277 19.11 24.55 27.37
C LYS A 277 17.95 24.24 28.29
N SER A 278 18.25 24.13 29.59
CA SER A 278 17.29 24.56 30.58
C SER A 278 16.89 25.92 30.06
N GLU A 279 15.72 25.96 29.42
CA GLU A 279 15.06 27.22 29.11
C GLU A 279 15.16 28.02 30.39
N SER A 280 15.69 29.23 30.29
CA SER A 280 15.81 30.07 31.48
C SER A 280 14.43 30.11 32.13
N LYS A 281 14.34 30.10 33.47
CA LYS A 281 13.05 30.23 34.17
C LYS A 281 12.22 31.40 33.60
N LYS A 282 12.91 32.47 33.15
CA LYS A 282 12.34 33.61 32.41
C LYS A 282 11.62 33.25 31.11
N HIS A 283 12.16 32.36 30.27
CA HIS A 283 11.50 31.95 29.03
C HIS A 283 10.18 31.22 29.28
N ASN A 284 10.13 30.34 30.28
CA ASN A 284 8.94 29.54 30.58
C ASN A 284 7.73 30.38 31.04
N ILE A 285 7.97 31.55 31.64
CA ILE A 285 6.89 32.45 32.11
C ILE A 285 6.08 33.01 30.93
N TYR A 286 6.73 33.17 29.77
CA TYR A 286 6.09 33.71 28.57
C TYR A 286 5.56 32.64 27.61
N VAL A 287 5.73 31.35 27.94
CA VAL A 287 5.18 30.26 27.13
C VAL A 287 3.66 30.21 27.29
N ARG A 288 2.96 29.99 26.18
CA ARG A 288 1.51 29.84 26.13
C ARG A 288 1.09 28.40 25.89
N GLU A 289 -0.16 28.11 26.25
CA GLU A 289 -0.78 26.83 25.95
C GLU A 289 -0.94 26.64 24.44
N ASP A 290 -1.03 25.38 24.04
CA ASP A 290 -1.28 25.01 22.65
C ASP A 290 -2.80 24.90 22.49
N LEU A 291 -3.43 25.90 21.88
CA LEU A 291 -4.87 25.97 21.66
C LEU A 291 -5.30 25.25 20.38
N VAL A 292 -4.34 24.76 19.59
CA VAL A 292 -4.58 24.10 18.31
C VAL A 292 -4.56 22.58 18.46
N GLU A 293 -3.60 22.00 19.20
CA GLU A 293 -3.53 20.55 19.53
C GLU A 293 -3.88 19.59 18.36
N MET A 294 -3.47 19.91 17.13
CA MET A 294 -3.77 19.21 15.85
C MET A 294 -5.15 19.46 15.21
N ASN A 295 -6.00 20.32 15.75
CA ASN A 295 -7.22 20.78 15.10
C ASN A 295 -6.93 21.90 14.07
N TYR A 296 -6.32 21.51 12.94
CA TYR A 296 -5.95 22.43 11.85
C TYR A 296 -7.15 22.97 11.06
N SER A 297 -8.36 22.47 11.33
CA SER A 297 -9.63 22.94 10.76
C SER A 297 -10.28 24.05 11.56
N ARG A 298 -9.73 24.41 12.73
CA ARG A 298 -10.27 25.50 13.54
C ARG A 298 -10.16 26.83 12.76
N PRO A 299 -11.26 27.60 12.64
CA PRO A 299 -11.23 28.88 11.92
C PRO A 299 -10.43 29.92 12.69
N ASN A 300 -10.10 31.03 12.02
CA ASN A 300 -9.42 32.20 12.59
C ASN A 300 -8.01 31.91 13.16
N ILE A 301 -7.31 30.93 12.59
CA ILE A 301 -5.90 30.66 12.93
C ILE A 301 -4.98 31.35 11.92
N ILE A 302 -4.09 32.18 12.46
CA ILE A 302 -2.92 32.67 11.75
C ILE A 302 -1.68 31.95 12.26
N GLY A 303 -1.04 31.16 11.41
CA GLY A 303 0.23 30.53 11.76
C GLY A 303 1.41 31.42 11.44
N MET A 304 2.39 31.44 12.33
CA MET A 304 3.59 32.26 12.20
C MET A 304 4.84 31.42 12.47
N ASP A 305 5.85 31.59 11.62
CA ASP A 305 7.09 30.81 11.71
C ASP A 305 8.26 31.51 11.03
N GLY A 306 9.45 31.27 11.58
CA GLY A 306 10.71 31.76 11.03
C GLY A 306 11.20 30.90 9.87
N THR A 307 11.59 31.53 8.78
CA THR A 307 12.21 30.85 7.63
C THR A 307 13.44 31.60 7.15
N ASN A 308 14.17 30.97 6.24
CA ASN A 308 15.31 31.61 5.60
C ASN A 308 15.33 31.39 4.10
N PHE A 309 15.73 32.45 3.41
CA PHE A 309 15.96 32.48 1.98
C PHE A 309 17.47 32.42 1.73
N LYS A 310 17.89 31.42 0.94
CA LYS A 310 19.25 31.32 0.43
C LYS A 310 19.28 32.00 -0.93
N ILE A 311 19.99 33.12 -1.02
CA ILE A 311 20.06 33.93 -2.24
C ILE A 311 21.51 34.21 -2.62
N PHE A 312 21.70 34.71 -3.83
CA PHE A 312 22.96 35.25 -4.30
C PHE A 312 22.81 36.74 -4.57
N LEU A 313 23.61 37.54 -3.87
CA LEU A 313 23.71 38.99 -4.08
C LEU A 313 24.78 39.31 -5.12
N ASN A 314 24.79 40.55 -5.61
CA ASN A 314 25.67 41.02 -6.67
C ASN A 314 25.58 40.12 -7.92
N ASN A 315 24.35 39.76 -8.32
CA ASN A 315 24.03 38.95 -9.49
C ASN A 315 24.73 37.58 -9.54
N GLY A 316 25.03 36.98 -8.38
CA GLY A 316 25.57 35.62 -8.31
C GLY A 316 26.88 35.47 -7.53
N LYS A 317 27.56 36.58 -7.21
CA LYS A 317 28.90 36.55 -6.61
C LYS A 317 28.88 36.16 -5.13
N ASN A 318 27.89 36.64 -4.37
CA ASN A 318 27.89 36.51 -2.91
C ASN A 318 26.71 35.71 -2.41
N ARG A 319 26.96 34.52 -1.84
CA ARG A 319 25.91 33.73 -1.19
C ARG A 319 25.50 34.37 0.13
N SER A 320 24.22 34.71 0.26
CA SER A 320 23.65 35.32 1.45
C SER A 320 22.45 34.52 1.97
N LYS A 321 22.20 34.65 3.27
CA LYS A 321 21.02 34.10 3.94
C LYS A 321 20.21 35.27 4.49
N ILE A 322 18.96 35.40 4.07
CA ILE A 322 18.02 36.37 4.62
C ILE A 322 17.04 35.63 5.52
N ASN A 323 16.94 36.02 6.79
CA ASN A 323 15.93 35.48 7.68
C ASN A 323 14.64 36.28 7.51
N CYS A 324 13.52 35.57 7.52
CA CYS A 324 12.21 36.14 7.32
C CYS A 324 11.27 35.48 8.30
N LEU A 325 10.57 36.29 9.08
CA LEU A 325 9.42 35.84 9.83
C LEU A 325 8.18 36.09 8.99
N ILE A 326 7.31 35.08 8.84
CA ILE A 326 6.12 35.18 8.00
C ILE A 326 4.91 34.66 8.78
N SER A 327 3.78 35.36 8.64
CA SER A 327 2.47 34.90 9.09
C SER A 327 1.56 34.54 7.92
N TYR A 328 0.72 33.53 8.15
CA TYR A 328 -0.16 32.96 7.15
C TYR A 328 -1.55 32.73 7.69
N ASP A 329 -2.56 33.11 6.92
CA ASP A 329 -3.92 32.63 7.13
C ASP A 329 -3.96 31.13 6.80
N TRP A 330 -4.31 30.30 7.78
CA TRP A 330 -4.35 28.86 7.58
C TRP A 330 -5.52 28.39 6.73
N GLU A 331 -6.61 29.14 6.69
CA GLU A 331 -7.79 28.82 5.89
C GLU A 331 -7.55 29.23 4.44
N LYS A 332 -7.23 30.50 4.21
CA LYS A 332 -7.04 31.08 2.87
C LYS A 332 -5.67 30.80 2.27
N ARG A 333 -4.73 30.29 3.07
CA ARG A 333 -3.33 30.03 2.69
C ARG A 333 -2.61 31.27 2.13
N THR A 334 -3.08 32.47 2.49
CA THR A 334 -2.51 33.77 2.10
C THR A 334 -1.38 34.17 3.03
N ILE A 335 -0.44 34.97 2.53
CA ILE A 335 0.57 35.64 3.33
C ILE A 335 -0.10 36.85 4.00
N VAL A 336 -0.09 36.91 5.32
CA VAL A 336 -0.73 38.01 6.06
C VAL A 336 0.27 39.13 6.30
N SER A 337 1.42 38.80 6.89
CA SER A 337 2.49 39.75 7.17
C SER A 337 3.85 39.03 7.11
N TYR A 338 4.91 39.80 6.94
CA TYR A 338 6.27 39.30 7.03
C TYR A 338 7.25 40.39 7.44
N SER A 339 8.36 39.99 8.06
CA SER A 339 9.44 40.88 8.45
C SER A 339 10.79 40.23 8.12
N PHE A 340 11.70 41.02 7.56
CA PHE A 340 13.06 40.59 7.25
C PHE A 340 14.04 41.16 8.26
N ASP A 341 14.95 40.32 8.75
CA ASP A 341 16.00 40.77 9.67
C ASP A 341 17.27 39.90 9.53
N LYS A 342 18.37 40.36 10.13
CA LYS A 342 19.65 39.65 10.19
C LYS A 342 19.53 38.33 10.95
N SER A 343 18.68 38.27 11.97
CA SER A 343 18.41 37.06 12.77
C SER A 343 16.96 37.05 13.25
N GLU A 344 16.47 35.86 13.58
CA GLU A 344 15.17 35.71 14.23
C GLU A 344 15.20 36.37 15.62
N ASN A 345 14.29 37.32 15.87
CA ASN A 345 14.25 38.10 17.09
C ASN A 345 12.83 38.60 17.41
N SER A 346 12.61 39.01 18.66
CA SER A 346 11.29 39.42 19.16
C SER A 346 10.77 40.73 18.58
N ASN A 347 11.64 41.64 18.08
CA ASN A 347 11.18 42.87 17.43
C ASN A 347 10.55 42.57 16.07
N SER A 348 11.20 41.70 15.28
CA SER A 348 10.63 41.19 14.02
C SER A 348 9.32 40.45 14.29
N ALA A 349 9.25 39.65 15.36
CA ALA A 349 8.00 39.02 15.80
C ALA A 349 6.90 40.04 16.13
N LEU A 350 7.21 41.04 16.95
CA LEU A 350 6.25 42.07 17.34
C LEU A 350 5.71 42.84 16.13
N SER A 351 6.56 43.15 15.15
CA SER A 351 6.14 43.79 13.90
C SER A 351 5.11 42.94 13.15
N VAL A 352 5.38 41.64 12.99
CA VAL A 352 4.47 40.72 12.31
C VAL A 352 3.18 40.52 13.11
N PHE A 353 3.25 40.48 14.45
CA PHE A 353 2.07 40.45 15.33
C PHE A 353 1.17 41.67 15.13
N LYS A 354 1.74 42.88 15.09
CA LYS A 354 0.98 44.13 14.90
C LYS A 354 0.25 44.16 13.57
N GLU A 355 0.95 43.82 12.48
CA GLU A 355 0.33 43.75 11.16
C GLU A 355 -0.72 42.63 11.07
N THR A 356 -0.44 41.47 11.69
CA THR A 356 -1.39 40.36 11.76
C THR A 356 -2.64 40.73 12.55
N ASN A 357 -2.53 41.55 13.60
CA ASN A 357 -3.68 42.04 14.35
C ASN A 357 -4.63 42.86 13.45
N ASN A 358 -4.05 43.74 12.63
CA ASN A 358 -4.80 44.58 11.67
C ASN A 358 -5.41 43.81 10.49
N TYR A 359 -5.03 42.54 10.27
CA TYR A 359 -5.61 41.71 9.22
C TYR A 359 -7.06 41.33 9.54
N ALA A 360 -8.00 41.73 8.66
CA ALA A 360 -9.43 41.48 8.83
C ALA A 360 -9.78 40.00 8.60
N ILE A 361 -10.37 39.37 9.62
CA ILE A 361 -11.03 38.06 9.54
C ILE A 361 -12.50 38.28 9.96
N GLU A 362 -13.47 37.69 9.25
CA GLU A 362 -14.90 37.89 9.53
C GLU A 362 -15.35 37.37 10.92
N LYS A 363 -16.45 37.95 11.41
CA LYS A 363 -16.74 38.33 12.81
C LYS A 363 -17.20 37.19 13.75
N ALA A 364 -16.60 37.16 14.95
CA ALA A 364 -17.21 36.95 16.29
C ALA A 364 -16.19 36.43 17.32
N ASN A 365 -15.08 35.84 16.86
CA ASN A 365 -14.14 35.09 17.71
C ASN A 365 -12.73 35.70 17.70
N GLN A 366 -12.04 35.61 18.84
CA GLN A 366 -10.62 35.96 18.97
C GLN A 366 -9.76 35.23 17.93
N LYS A 367 -8.81 35.96 17.35
CA LYS A 367 -7.84 35.44 16.37
C LYS A 367 -6.73 34.68 17.09
N ILE A 368 -6.51 33.43 16.70
CA ILE A 368 -5.45 32.62 17.29
C ILE A 368 -4.19 32.79 16.45
N ILE A 369 -3.15 33.39 17.04
CA ILE A 369 -1.82 33.44 16.44
C ILE A 369 -1.05 32.22 16.95
N GLN A 370 -0.79 31.25 16.07
CA GLN A 370 -0.08 30.02 16.37
C GLN A 370 1.41 30.16 16.03
N SER A 371 2.30 29.92 17.00
CA SER A 371 3.75 29.88 16.76
C SER A 371 4.41 28.63 17.36
N ASP A 372 5.72 28.51 17.16
CA ASP A 372 6.53 27.63 17.99
C ASP A 372 6.88 28.27 19.34
N ARG A 373 7.61 27.52 20.19
CA ARG A 373 8.11 28.01 21.49
C ARG A 373 9.49 28.66 21.36
N GLY A 374 9.84 29.19 20.20
CA GLY A 374 11.09 29.88 19.96
C GLY A 374 11.23 31.10 20.87
N SER A 375 12.47 31.47 21.20
CA SER A 375 12.75 32.62 22.08
C SER A 375 12.28 33.95 21.48
N ALA A 376 12.05 34.03 20.17
CA ALA A 376 11.47 35.20 19.53
C ALA A 376 10.01 35.42 19.95
N PHE A 377 9.23 34.34 20.14
CA PHE A 377 7.80 34.39 20.45
C PHE A 377 7.51 34.30 21.95
N ALA A 378 8.21 33.44 22.68
CA ALA A 378 8.10 33.36 24.14
C ALA A 378 9.01 34.42 24.79
N ASN A 379 8.56 35.67 24.67
CA ASN A 379 9.25 36.88 25.12
C ASN A 379 8.24 37.87 25.72
N GLU A 380 8.71 38.68 26.68
CA GLU A 380 7.93 39.72 27.36
C GLU A 380 7.26 40.72 26.42
N LEU A 381 7.95 41.16 25.35
CA LEU A 381 7.40 42.13 24.40
C LEU A 381 6.14 41.61 23.70
N ILE A 382 6.15 40.32 23.36
CA ILE A 382 5.01 39.66 22.71
C ILE A 382 3.90 39.41 23.73
N PHE A 383 4.27 38.96 24.93
CA PHE A 383 3.34 38.75 26.04
C PHE A 383 2.56 40.02 26.37
N ASN A 384 3.25 41.15 26.56
CA ASN A 384 2.61 42.42 26.91
C ASN A 384 1.69 42.89 25.79
N TYR A 385 2.17 42.85 24.54
CA TYR A 385 1.35 43.23 23.38
C TYR A 385 0.07 42.37 23.26
N VAL A 386 0.17 41.05 23.43
CA VAL A 386 -1.00 40.16 23.34
C VAL A 386 -1.99 40.44 24.48
N ASN A 387 -1.51 40.67 25.70
CA ASN A 387 -2.38 40.97 26.84
C ASN A 387 -3.07 42.33 26.75
N GLU A 388 -2.49 43.29 26.03
CA GLU A 388 -3.10 44.60 25.75
C GLU A 388 -4.14 44.55 24.61
N ASN A 389 -4.31 43.40 23.93
CA ASN A 389 -5.15 43.26 22.74
C ASN A 389 -6.16 42.11 22.88
N ASP A 390 -7.39 42.42 23.27
CA ASP A 390 -8.47 41.43 23.50
C ASP A 390 -8.87 40.61 22.26
N PHE A 391 -8.50 41.05 21.06
CA PHE A 391 -8.88 40.41 19.79
C PHE A 391 -7.93 39.30 19.34
N ILE A 392 -6.78 39.14 19.99
CA ILE A 392 -5.79 38.11 19.66
C ILE A 392 -5.49 37.22 20.86
N VAL A 393 -5.29 35.94 20.59
CA VAL A 393 -4.77 34.99 21.56
C VAL A 393 -3.53 34.33 20.97
N HIS A 394 -2.44 34.34 21.74
CA HIS A 394 -1.21 33.67 21.34
C HIS A 394 -1.22 32.22 21.82
N SER A 395 -1.11 31.31 20.86
CA SER A 395 -1.00 29.87 21.07
C SER A 395 0.38 29.36 20.64
N MET A 396 0.97 28.45 21.42
CA MET A 396 2.32 27.93 21.16
C MET A 396 2.37 26.40 21.15
N SER A 397 2.87 25.84 20.05
CA SER A 397 2.97 24.37 19.86
C SER A 397 3.70 23.65 21.00
N LYS A 398 3.20 22.48 21.41
CA LYS A 398 3.84 21.66 22.46
C LYS A 398 5.28 21.27 22.12
N LYS A 399 6.13 21.25 23.16
CA LYS A 399 7.55 20.87 23.03
C LYS A 399 7.68 19.45 22.45
N GLY A 400 8.52 19.30 21.43
CA GLY A 400 8.76 18.02 20.78
C GLY A 400 7.69 17.59 19.77
N PHE A 401 6.65 18.41 19.58
CA PHE A 401 5.57 18.17 18.63
C PHE A 401 5.55 19.25 17.54
N LYS A 402 5.22 18.85 16.30
CA LYS A 402 5.17 19.75 15.14
C LYS A 402 3.77 20.38 14.94
N HIS A 403 3.17 20.96 15.98
CA HIS A 403 1.82 21.53 15.84
C HIS A 403 1.78 22.87 15.07
N ASN A 404 2.93 23.37 14.62
CA ASN A 404 3.05 24.44 13.62
C ASN A 404 3.32 23.92 12.19
N ALA A 405 3.08 22.61 11.94
CA ALA A 405 3.38 21.96 10.67
C ALA A 405 2.73 22.59 9.42
N PRO A 406 1.49 23.13 9.46
CA PRO A 406 0.93 23.83 8.31
C PRO A 406 1.79 25.03 7.90
N THR A 407 2.27 25.81 8.87
CA THR A 407 3.14 26.97 8.66
C THR A 407 4.51 26.56 8.14
N GLU A 408 5.12 25.49 8.70
CA GLU A 408 6.39 24.94 8.21
C GLU A 408 6.27 24.48 6.74
N SER A 409 5.13 23.88 6.38
CA SER A 409 4.82 23.43 5.02
C SER A 409 4.63 24.61 4.06
N LEU A 410 3.87 25.63 4.49
CA LEU A 410 3.67 26.88 3.73
C LEU A 410 4.99 27.60 3.48
N ASN A 411 5.87 27.67 4.47
CA ASN A 411 7.24 28.18 4.32
C ASN A 411 7.98 27.49 3.18
N GLY A 412 7.88 26.15 3.09
CA GLY A 412 8.46 25.37 2.00
C GLY A 412 7.88 25.75 0.62
N TRP A 413 6.54 25.78 0.51
CA TRP A 413 5.86 26.09 -0.74
C TRP A 413 6.09 27.52 -1.22
N ILE A 414 6.08 28.50 -0.31
CA ILE A 414 6.35 29.91 -0.62
C ILE A 414 7.75 30.08 -1.19
N LYS A 415 8.77 29.50 -0.53
CA LYS A 415 10.14 29.54 -1.04
C LYS A 415 10.25 28.94 -2.44
N GLN A 416 9.64 27.77 -2.65
CA GLN A 416 9.68 27.09 -3.94
C GLN A 416 9.03 27.94 -5.04
N LYS A 417 7.83 28.49 -4.78
CA LYS A 417 7.11 29.33 -5.73
C LYS A 417 7.86 30.63 -6.01
N PHE A 418 8.35 31.30 -4.98
CA PHE A 418 9.15 32.52 -5.11
C PHE A 418 10.39 32.30 -6.00
N TYR A 419 11.20 31.27 -5.72
CA TYR A 419 12.39 30.98 -6.52
C TYR A 419 12.07 30.55 -7.95
N LYS A 420 10.93 29.89 -8.17
CA LYS A 420 10.48 29.55 -9.52
C LYS A 420 10.09 30.80 -10.32
N THR A 421 9.49 31.79 -9.68
CA THR A 421 9.01 33.02 -10.34
C THR A 421 10.12 34.05 -10.55
N PHE A 422 10.94 34.31 -9.53
CA PHE A 422 11.91 35.42 -9.52
C PHE A 422 13.38 34.96 -9.52
N GLY A 423 13.64 33.65 -9.50
CA GLY A 423 15.00 33.12 -9.35
C GLY A 423 15.57 33.35 -7.95
N ASN A 424 16.88 33.10 -7.80
CA ASN A 424 17.59 33.21 -6.53
C ASN A 424 18.79 34.19 -6.58
N LYS A 425 18.93 34.96 -7.66
CA LYS A 425 20.00 35.94 -7.86
C LYS A 425 19.40 37.35 -7.85
N PHE A 426 19.97 38.23 -7.06
CA PHE A 426 19.53 39.60 -6.87
C PHE A 426 20.74 40.54 -6.84
N GLU A 427 20.53 41.81 -7.14
CA GLU A 427 21.58 42.82 -7.10
C GLU A 427 22.00 43.10 -5.66
N ASN A 428 21.03 43.44 -4.81
CA ASN A 428 21.21 43.75 -3.39
C ASN A 428 20.00 43.22 -2.58
N LYS A 429 19.95 43.51 -1.27
CA LYS A 429 18.87 43.01 -0.39
C LYS A 429 17.56 43.73 -0.64
N GLU A 430 17.63 45.02 -0.96
CA GLU A 430 16.50 45.90 -1.24
C GLU A 430 15.75 45.40 -2.49
N ASN A 431 16.50 45.00 -3.52
CA ASN A 431 15.98 44.35 -4.73
C ASN A 431 15.24 43.04 -4.38
N PHE A 432 15.81 42.20 -3.50
CA PHE A 432 15.11 41.02 -3.01
C PHE A 432 13.82 41.37 -2.24
N TYR A 433 13.83 42.37 -1.35
CA TYR A 433 12.64 42.80 -0.60
C TYR A 433 11.53 43.29 -1.53
N TYR A 434 11.90 44.07 -2.56
CA TYR A 434 10.97 44.51 -3.59
C TYR A 434 10.29 43.34 -4.31
N TYR A 435 11.07 42.36 -4.77
CA TYR A 435 10.52 41.18 -5.45
C TYR A 435 9.69 40.30 -4.52
N PHE A 436 10.06 40.18 -3.25
CA PHE A 436 9.27 39.43 -2.29
C PHE A 436 7.91 40.11 -2.03
N LYS A 437 7.88 41.44 -1.90
CA LYS A 437 6.62 42.19 -1.80
C LYS A 437 5.74 41.99 -3.04
N LYS A 438 6.33 42.10 -4.23
CA LYS A 438 5.63 41.83 -5.50
C LYS A 438 5.08 40.39 -5.55
N PHE A 439 5.88 39.41 -5.14
CA PHE A 439 5.46 38.02 -5.04
C PHE A 439 4.28 37.85 -4.07
N SER A 440 4.34 38.45 -2.88
CA SER A 440 3.29 38.34 -1.87
C SER A 440 1.94 38.81 -2.39
N ASN A 441 1.93 39.96 -3.08
CA ASN A 441 0.71 40.50 -3.70
C ASN A 441 0.14 39.57 -4.78
N ILE A 442 0.99 39.11 -5.72
CA ILE A 442 0.57 38.18 -6.79
C ILE A 442 0.04 36.88 -6.20
N TYR A 443 0.76 36.32 -5.22
CA TYR A 443 0.39 35.08 -4.56
C TYR A 443 -0.95 35.21 -3.84
N ASN A 444 -1.14 36.27 -3.06
CA ASN A 444 -2.39 36.51 -2.34
C ASN A 444 -3.58 36.69 -3.27
N ASN A 445 -3.43 37.46 -4.36
CA ASN A 445 -4.49 37.61 -5.37
C ASN A 445 -4.88 36.26 -5.98
N LEU A 446 -3.90 35.40 -6.29
CA LEU A 446 -4.17 34.05 -6.80
C LEU A 446 -4.87 33.16 -5.77
N GLN A 447 -4.54 33.30 -4.48
CA GLN A 447 -5.22 32.53 -3.43
C GLN A 447 -6.64 33.02 -3.17
N GLN A 448 -6.88 34.33 -3.21
CA GLN A 448 -8.23 34.88 -3.14
C GLN A 448 -9.11 34.32 -4.26
N ILE A 449 -8.61 34.28 -5.52
CA ILE A 449 -9.35 33.65 -6.62
C ILE A 449 -9.62 32.16 -6.32
N LYS A 450 -8.65 31.42 -5.79
CA LYS A 450 -8.82 29.98 -5.54
C LYS A 450 -9.81 29.64 -4.43
N TYR A 451 -9.84 30.46 -3.37
CA TYR A 451 -10.59 30.17 -2.16
C TYR A 451 -11.90 30.97 -2.04
N ASN A 452 -12.10 32.02 -2.84
CA ASN A 452 -13.39 32.74 -2.92
C ASN A 452 -14.33 32.22 -4.03
N PHE A 453 -13.90 31.30 -4.91
CA PHE A 453 -14.75 30.74 -5.97
C PHE A 453 -15.55 29.48 -5.58
N ASN A 454 -15.66 29.17 -4.29
CA ASN A 454 -16.62 28.20 -3.79
C ASN A 454 -17.88 28.95 -3.30
N ILE A 455 -18.74 29.32 -4.25
CA ILE A 455 -20.20 29.53 -4.01
C ILE A 455 -20.91 28.34 -4.62
#